data_AF-A0A538U8Z3-F1
#
_entry.id   AF-A0A538U8Z3-F1
#
_cell.length_a   1.000
_cell.length_b   1.000
_cell.length_c   1.000
_cell.angle_alpha   90.00
_cell.angle_beta   90.00
_cell.angle_gamma   90.00
#
_symmetry.space_group_name_H-M   'P 1'
#
loop_
_entity.id
_entity.type
_entity.pdbx_description
1 polymer ?
#
loop_
_entity_poly.entity_id
_entity_poly.type
_entity_poly.pdbx_seq_one_letter_code
_entity_poly.pdbx_strand_id
1 'polypeptide(L)'
;MIPRRWTLMTLLAVVLAGNAVPALAQTHDDVLVAIERTDDVIARAQDIVGASDNREAQGELTLAVDLQANARVEFTAGHDLRALDLTRRARLHAEKAIALINGLPDPDRVLVQLERTRELLDRTRERLADCDIDRARAMLRAALEMQVRAEGASQEGRYLAALRLTMSARERALRALRLCNLEDNLHDAAERALARTDELIAHARDLVAEHGSDPARAALNRAVELETEATAQFRADHLEASLKLTQSARTFAHRAIRLTGAR
;
A
#
# COMPACT_ATOMS: atom_id res chain seq x y z
N MET A 1 39.07 14.14 -65.27
CA MET A 1 40.38 14.09 -64.58
C MET A 1 40.13 13.90 -63.09
N ILE A 2 40.74 12.86 -62.52
CA ILE A 2 40.68 12.38 -61.13
C ILE A 2 42.01 12.81 -60.44
N PRO A 3 42.01 13.18 -59.15
CA PRO A 3 42.58 12.31 -58.08
C PRO A 3 41.73 12.38 -56.79
N ARG A 4 41.32 11.32 -56.05
CA ARG A 4 41.97 10.13 -55.43
C ARG A 4 43.02 10.43 -54.35
N ARG A 5 42.58 10.43 -53.07
CA ARG A 5 43.34 10.16 -51.81
C ARG A 5 42.29 9.63 -50.79
N TRP A 6 42.16 8.36 -50.38
CA TRP A 6 43.04 7.36 -49.73
C TRP A 6 43.52 7.73 -48.31
N THR A 7 43.24 6.81 -47.37
CA THR A 7 43.67 6.69 -45.94
C THR A 7 42.94 7.62 -44.95
N LEU A 8 42.43 7.22 -43.78
CA LEU A 8 42.63 6.03 -42.94
C LEU A 8 41.28 5.44 -42.50
N MET A 9 41.13 4.13 -42.69
CA MET A 9 40.08 3.31 -42.13
C MET A 9 40.72 2.49 -41.00
N THR A 10 40.79 3.08 -39.79
CA THR A 10 41.40 2.41 -38.63
C THR A 10 40.34 1.51 -38.00
N LEU A 11 40.54 0.20 -38.14
CA LEU A 11 39.79 -0.86 -37.47
C LEU A 11 39.70 -0.60 -35.96
N LEU A 12 38.50 -0.33 -35.46
CA LEU A 12 38.16 -0.45 -34.04
C LEU A 12 37.43 -1.79 -33.84
N ALA A 13 38.17 -2.89 -33.94
CA ALA A 13 37.68 -4.22 -33.57
C ALA A 13 37.88 -4.43 -32.06
N VAL A 14 37.06 -3.76 -31.25
CA VAL A 14 37.01 -3.99 -29.80
C VAL A 14 36.08 -5.16 -29.53
N VAL A 15 36.73 -6.31 -29.28
CA VAL A 15 36.32 -7.43 -28.43
C VAL A 15 34.94 -7.28 -27.76
N LEU A 16 33.90 -7.76 -28.43
CA LEU A 16 32.59 -8.12 -27.85
C LEU A 16 32.62 -9.59 -27.36
N ALA A 17 33.66 -9.95 -26.60
CA ALA A 17 33.75 -11.23 -25.92
C ALA A 17 33.83 -10.96 -24.42
N GLY A 18 32.68 -10.81 -23.78
CA GLY A 18 32.63 -10.60 -22.33
C GLY A 18 31.21 -10.35 -21.87
N ASN A 19 30.72 -11.25 -21.03
CA ASN A 19 29.45 -11.18 -20.28
C ASN A 19 28.20 -11.74 -20.99
N ALA A 20 28.31 -12.92 -21.60
CA ALA A 20 27.17 -13.84 -21.53
C ALA A 20 27.05 -14.29 -20.07
N VAL A 21 26.32 -13.52 -19.26
CA VAL A 21 25.96 -13.89 -17.89
C VAL A 21 25.27 -15.25 -17.97
N PRO A 22 25.66 -16.26 -17.16
CA PRO A 22 25.04 -17.58 -17.18
C PRO A 22 23.62 -17.49 -16.61
N ALA A 23 22.66 -17.07 -17.44
CA ALA A 23 21.24 -17.03 -17.10
C ALA A 23 20.68 -18.42 -16.75
N LEU A 24 21.41 -19.50 -17.07
CA LEU A 24 21.06 -20.89 -16.79
C LEU A 24 21.37 -21.34 -15.35
N ALA A 25 22.28 -20.67 -14.64
CA ALA A 25 22.58 -21.06 -13.25
C ALA A 25 21.46 -20.59 -12.30
N GLN A 26 20.86 -19.44 -12.59
CA GLN A 26 19.79 -18.88 -11.77
C GLN A 26 18.52 -19.73 -11.79
N THR A 27 18.26 -20.46 -12.88
CA THR A 27 17.06 -21.30 -12.99
C THR A 27 17.09 -22.54 -12.12
N HIS A 28 18.27 -23.13 -11.88
CA HIS A 28 18.39 -24.36 -11.09
C HIS A 28 18.13 -24.12 -9.60
N ASP A 29 18.77 -23.09 -9.03
CA ASP A 29 18.57 -22.70 -7.62
C ASP A 29 17.12 -22.27 -7.35
N ASP A 30 16.50 -21.54 -8.28
CA ASP A 30 15.10 -21.14 -8.18
C ASP A 30 14.14 -22.35 -8.14
N VAL A 31 14.45 -23.40 -8.90
CA VAL A 31 13.66 -24.66 -8.91
C VAL A 31 13.83 -25.39 -7.58
N LEU A 32 15.05 -25.45 -7.03
CA LEU A 32 15.30 -26.05 -5.72
C LEU A 32 14.50 -25.35 -4.62
N VAL A 33 14.54 -24.01 -4.57
CA VAL A 33 13.74 -23.22 -3.63
C VAL A 33 12.24 -23.46 -3.81
N ALA A 34 11.77 -23.66 -5.06
CA ALA A 34 10.38 -23.97 -5.33
C ALA A 34 9.99 -25.38 -4.83
N ILE A 35 10.89 -26.36 -4.93
CA ILE A 35 10.72 -27.72 -4.41
C ILE A 35 10.58 -27.67 -2.88
N GLU A 36 11.54 -27.07 -2.18
CA GLU A 36 11.55 -26.97 -0.71
C GLU A 36 10.28 -26.31 -0.18
N ARG A 37 9.88 -25.17 -0.76
CA ARG A 37 8.62 -24.49 -0.38
C ARG A 37 7.39 -25.36 -0.58
N THR A 38 7.41 -26.26 -1.56
CA THR A 38 6.27 -27.15 -1.83
C THR A 38 6.25 -28.31 -0.84
N ASP A 39 7.42 -28.80 -0.43
CA ASP A 39 7.53 -29.80 0.62
C ASP A 39 6.95 -29.29 1.95
N ASP A 40 7.25 -28.04 2.32
CA ASP A 40 6.67 -27.41 3.51
C ASP A 40 5.13 -27.34 3.46
N VAL A 41 4.57 -27.10 2.27
CA VAL A 41 3.11 -27.08 2.06
C VAL A 41 2.53 -28.49 2.15
N ILE A 42 3.18 -29.49 1.57
CA ILE A 42 2.77 -30.90 1.64
C ILE A 42 2.82 -31.41 3.08
N ALA A 43 3.88 -31.12 3.83
CA ALA A 43 4.01 -31.50 5.23
C ALA A 43 2.85 -30.93 6.07
N ARG A 44 2.54 -29.64 5.89
CA ARG A 44 1.39 -29.01 6.54
C ARG A 44 0.06 -29.63 6.11
N ALA A 45 -0.07 -30.00 4.84
CA ALA A 45 -1.26 -30.68 4.34
C ALA A 45 -1.41 -32.07 4.99
N GLN A 46 -0.32 -32.80 5.19
CA GLN A 46 -0.31 -34.08 5.92
C GLN A 46 -0.79 -33.93 7.35
N ASP A 47 -0.32 -32.90 8.07
CA ASP A 47 -0.76 -32.64 9.44
C ASP A 47 -2.28 -32.37 9.54
N ILE A 48 -2.81 -31.56 8.60
CA ILE A 48 -4.23 -31.16 8.59
C ILE A 48 -5.13 -32.31 8.12
N VAL A 49 -4.76 -32.97 7.02
CA VAL A 49 -5.57 -34.02 6.39
C VAL A 49 -5.51 -35.32 7.20
N GLY A 50 -4.37 -35.62 7.84
CA GLY A 50 -4.19 -36.83 8.65
C GLY A 50 -5.13 -36.92 9.86
N ALA A 51 -5.67 -35.80 10.32
CA ALA A 51 -6.66 -35.75 11.40
C ALA A 51 -8.13 -35.89 10.91
N SER A 52 -8.36 -36.06 9.61
CA SER A 52 -9.69 -36.07 9.00
C SER A 52 -9.99 -37.37 8.23
N ASP A 53 -11.26 -37.77 8.27
CA ASP A 53 -11.80 -38.89 7.47
C ASP A 53 -12.21 -38.48 6.04
N ASN A 54 -11.87 -37.26 5.59
CA ASN A 54 -12.21 -36.78 4.27
C ASN A 54 -11.36 -37.46 3.17
N ARG A 55 -11.92 -38.50 2.55
CA ARG A 55 -11.26 -39.28 1.48
C ARG A 55 -10.87 -38.46 0.26
N GLU A 56 -11.63 -37.41 -0.09
CA GLU A 56 -11.29 -36.55 -1.22
C GLU A 56 -10.01 -35.76 -0.93
N ALA A 57 -9.92 -35.17 0.28
CA ALA A 57 -8.72 -34.46 0.72
C ALA A 57 -7.49 -35.39 0.78
N GLN A 58 -7.67 -36.63 1.24
CA GLN A 58 -6.62 -37.65 1.23
C GLN A 58 -6.14 -37.96 -0.20
N GLY A 59 -7.06 -38.12 -1.16
CA GLY A 59 -6.72 -38.37 -2.56
C GLY A 59 -5.94 -37.22 -3.21
N GLU A 60 -6.34 -35.98 -2.96
CA GLU A 60 -5.62 -34.78 -3.41
C GLU A 60 -4.21 -34.71 -2.81
N LEU A 61 -4.06 -35.04 -1.52
CA LEU A 61 -2.76 -35.07 -0.86
C LEU A 61 -1.85 -36.17 -1.43
N THR A 62 -2.38 -37.37 -1.68
CA THR A 62 -1.61 -38.45 -2.33
C THR A 62 -1.06 -38.01 -3.67
N LEU A 63 -1.91 -37.41 -4.52
CA LEU A 63 -1.49 -36.91 -5.82
C LEU A 63 -0.42 -35.82 -5.72
N ALA A 64 -0.52 -34.93 -4.72
CA ALA A 64 0.50 -33.91 -4.47
C ALA A 64 1.87 -34.53 -4.14
N VAL A 65 1.90 -35.54 -3.25
CA VAL A 65 3.12 -36.26 -2.87
C VAL A 65 3.74 -36.95 -4.08
N ASP A 66 2.95 -37.64 -4.90
CA ASP A 66 3.43 -38.35 -6.09
C ASP A 66 4.02 -37.38 -7.12
N LEU A 67 3.34 -36.26 -7.40
CA LEU A 67 3.82 -35.23 -8.31
C LEU A 67 5.13 -34.62 -7.82
N GLN A 68 5.26 -34.36 -6.52
CA GLN A 68 6.46 -33.79 -5.95
C GLN A 68 7.64 -34.79 -5.97
N ALA A 69 7.37 -36.08 -5.74
CA ALA A 69 8.38 -37.13 -5.89
C ALA A 69 8.90 -37.18 -7.34
N ASN A 70 8.00 -37.13 -8.33
CA ASN A 70 8.37 -37.06 -9.74
C ASN A 70 9.14 -35.77 -10.08
N ALA A 71 8.76 -34.63 -9.50
CA ALA A 71 9.47 -33.36 -9.69
C ALA A 71 10.94 -33.45 -9.26
N ARG A 72 11.23 -34.11 -8.13
CA ARG A 72 12.59 -34.34 -7.66
C ARG A 72 13.39 -35.23 -8.61
N VAL A 73 12.78 -36.26 -9.18
CA VAL A 73 13.41 -37.14 -10.18
C VAL A 73 13.77 -36.35 -11.44
N GLU A 74 12.86 -35.51 -11.93
CA GLU A 74 13.13 -34.66 -13.10
C GLU A 74 14.20 -33.60 -12.81
N PHE A 75 14.22 -33.03 -11.59
CA PHE A 75 15.23 -32.06 -11.17
C PHE A 75 16.64 -32.67 -11.11
N THR A 76 16.79 -33.87 -10.53
CA THR A 76 18.09 -34.56 -10.49
C THR A 76 18.56 -35.01 -11.87
N ALA A 77 17.64 -35.22 -12.80
CA ALA A 77 17.95 -35.48 -14.21
C ALA A 77 18.33 -34.20 -15.01
N GLY A 78 18.28 -33.01 -14.40
CA GLY A 78 18.58 -31.74 -15.05
C GLY A 78 17.42 -31.16 -15.88
N HIS A 79 16.20 -31.68 -15.73
CA HIS A 79 15.01 -31.20 -16.44
C HIS A 79 14.25 -30.12 -15.64
N ASP A 80 14.93 -29.01 -15.34
CA ASP A 80 14.47 -27.94 -14.44
C ASP A 80 13.05 -27.41 -14.75
N LEU A 81 12.72 -27.16 -16.02
CA LEU A 81 11.40 -26.64 -16.41
C LEU A 81 10.27 -27.62 -16.12
N ARG A 82 10.51 -28.93 -16.33
CA ARG A 82 9.53 -29.98 -16.07
C ARG A 82 9.37 -30.22 -14.58
N ALA A 83 10.47 -30.20 -13.83
CA ALA A 83 10.43 -30.23 -12.38
C ALA A 83 9.61 -29.06 -11.81
N LEU A 84 9.81 -27.84 -12.31
CA LEU A 84 9.07 -26.66 -11.87
C LEU A 84 7.56 -26.77 -12.15
N ASP A 85 7.16 -27.29 -13.31
CA ASP A 85 5.74 -27.54 -13.62
C ASP A 85 5.12 -28.56 -12.65
N LEU A 86 5.78 -29.71 -12.46
CA LEU A 86 5.33 -30.75 -11.53
C LEU A 86 5.21 -30.23 -10.10
N THR A 87 6.19 -29.46 -9.63
CA THR A 87 6.19 -28.83 -8.29
C THR A 87 5.04 -27.83 -8.13
N ARG A 88 4.71 -27.03 -9.16
CA ARG A 88 3.55 -26.12 -9.11
C ARG A 88 2.23 -26.89 -9.02
N ARG A 89 2.09 -27.97 -9.78
CA ARG A 89 0.90 -28.84 -9.73
C ARG A 89 0.78 -29.54 -8.39
N ALA A 90 1.87 -30.08 -7.86
CA ALA A 90 1.91 -30.68 -6.52
C ALA A 90 1.41 -29.70 -5.45
N ARG A 91 1.89 -28.45 -5.48
CA ARG A 91 1.45 -27.41 -4.55
C ARG A 91 -0.05 -27.12 -4.64
N LEU A 92 -0.59 -27.03 -5.87
CA LEU A 92 -2.03 -26.81 -6.09
C LEU A 92 -2.86 -27.92 -5.43
N HIS A 93 -2.47 -29.19 -5.61
CA HIS A 93 -3.17 -30.33 -5.01
C HIS A 93 -3.06 -30.34 -3.48
N ALA A 94 -1.90 -30.01 -2.91
CA ALA A 94 -1.73 -29.90 -1.46
C ALA A 94 -2.59 -28.77 -0.86
N GLU A 95 -2.65 -27.60 -1.52
CA GLU A 95 -3.52 -26.49 -1.10
C GLU A 95 -5.00 -26.86 -1.21
N LYS A 96 -5.40 -27.59 -2.25
CA LYS A 96 -6.78 -28.10 -2.41
C LYS A 96 -7.14 -29.08 -1.30
N ALA A 97 -6.25 -30.00 -0.95
CA ALA A 97 -6.44 -30.93 0.16
C ALA A 97 -6.67 -30.19 1.50
N ILE A 98 -5.83 -29.20 1.80
CA ILE A 98 -5.99 -28.33 2.99
C ILE A 98 -7.34 -27.62 2.96
N ALA A 99 -7.72 -27.10 1.80
CA ALA A 99 -8.96 -26.35 1.67
C ALA A 99 -10.20 -27.25 1.78
N LEU A 100 -10.17 -28.50 1.32
CA LEU A 100 -11.26 -29.46 1.53
C LEU A 100 -11.52 -29.74 3.01
N ILE A 101 -10.48 -29.72 3.85
CA ILE A 101 -10.61 -29.90 5.31
C ILE A 101 -11.10 -28.62 5.99
N ASN A 102 -10.53 -27.47 5.61
CA ASN A 102 -10.84 -26.18 6.23
C ASN A 102 -12.12 -25.53 5.70
N GLY A 103 -12.74 -26.14 4.68
CA GLY A 103 -13.77 -25.53 3.84
C GLY A 103 -13.13 -24.60 2.81
N LEU A 104 -13.20 -24.97 1.52
CA LEU A 104 -12.81 -24.08 0.44
C LEU A 104 -13.60 -22.77 0.59
N PRO A 105 -12.98 -21.60 0.39
CA PRO A 105 -13.78 -20.42 0.16
C PRO A 105 -14.61 -20.69 -1.09
N ASP A 106 -15.93 -20.77 -0.88
CA ASP A 106 -16.94 -20.93 -1.91
C ASP A 106 -16.63 -20.02 -3.11
N PRO A 107 -16.39 -20.58 -4.32
CA PRO A 107 -16.04 -19.81 -5.51
C PRO A 107 -16.98 -18.63 -5.73
N ASP A 108 -18.29 -18.83 -5.56
CA ASP A 108 -19.29 -17.79 -5.75
C ASP A 108 -19.08 -16.64 -4.75
N ARG A 109 -18.75 -16.96 -3.50
CA ARG A 109 -18.40 -15.94 -2.50
C ARG A 109 -17.13 -15.18 -2.87
N VAL A 110 -16.12 -15.86 -3.41
CA VAL A 110 -14.87 -15.19 -3.85
C VAL A 110 -15.15 -14.24 -5.01
N LEU A 111 -15.94 -14.67 -6.00
CA LEU A 111 -16.37 -13.83 -7.11
C LEU A 111 -17.14 -12.59 -6.62
N VAL A 112 -18.06 -12.76 -5.66
CA VAL A 112 -18.76 -11.63 -5.03
C VAL A 112 -17.79 -10.69 -4.31
N GLN A 113 -16.74 -11.20 -3.65
CA GLN A 113 -15.75 -10.32 -3.02
C GLN A 113 -14.90 -9.56 -4.05
N LEU A 114 -14.53 -10.19 -5.16
CA LEU A 114 -13.82 -9.53 -6.24
C LEU A 114 -14.63 -8.37 -6.81
N GLU A 115 -15.91 -8.59 -7.09
CA GLU A 115 -16.81 -7.56 -7.61
C GLU A 115 -16.93 -6.37 -6.64
N ARG A 116 -17.24 -6.66 -5.36
CA ARG A 116 -17.35 -5.61 -4.32
C ARG A 116 -16.06 -4.80 -4.17
N THR A 117 -14.90 -5.45 -4.30
CA THR A 117 -13.62 -4.75 -4.25
C THR A 117 -13.39 -3.91 -5.50
N ARG A 118 -13.79 -4.37 -6.69
CA ARG A 118 -13.74 -3.57 -7.92
C ARG A 118 -14.56 -2.30 -7.79
N GLU A 119 -15.83 -2.42 -7.38
CA GLU A 119 -16.69 -1.25 -7.14
C GLU A 119 -16.10 -0.28 -6.11
N LEU A 120 -15.51 -0.80 -5.03
CA LEU A 120 -14.83 0.03 -4.04
C LEU A 120 -13.63 0.77 -4.65
N LEU A 121 -12.82 0.09 -5.45
CA LEU A 121 -11.64 0.68 -6.09
C LEU A 121 -12.03 1.76 -7.09
N ASP A 122 -13.13 1.58 -7.83
CA ASP A 122 -13.64 2.58 -8.75
C ASP A 122 -14.14 3.83 -8.00
N ARG A 123 -14.96 3.66 -6.95
CA ARG A 123 -15.35 4.78 -6.07
C ARG A 123 -14.15 5.44 -5.38
N THR A 124 -13.14 4.66 -5.03
CA THR A 124 -11.90 5.17 -4.43
C THR A 124 -11.14 6.02 -5.44
N ARG A 125 -11.06 5.59 -6.70
CA ARG A 125 -10.42 6.34 -7.79
C ARG A 125 -11.09 7.69 -8.01
N GLU A 126 -12.41 7.72 -8.05
CA GLU A 126 -13.19 8.96 -8.17
C GLU A 126 -12.88 9.93 -7.03
N ARG A 127 -12.93 9.46 -5.78
CA ARG A 127 -12.62 10.30 -4.61
C ARG A 127 -11.18 10.80 -4.57
N LEU A 128 -10.24 10.00 -5.07
CA LEU A 128 -8.83 10.37 -5.09
C LEU A 128 -8.46 11.23 -6.32
N ALA A 129 -9.39 11.51 -7.23
CA ALA A 129 -9.12 12.34 -8.40
C ALA A 129 -8.67 13.75 -8.01
N ASP A 130 -9.30 14.32 -6.99
CA ASP A 130 -9.01 15.67 -6.47
C ASP A 130 -8.03 15.65 -5.29
N CYS A 131 -7.48 14.48 -4.95
CA CYS A 131 -6.62 14.29 -3.79
C CYS A 131 -5.15 14.42 -4.16
N ASP A 132 -4.44 15.41 -3.63
CA ASP A 132 -3.04 15.70 -3.99
C ASP A 132 -1.98 14.93 -3.18
N ILE A 133 -2.41 13.99 -2.34
CA ILE A 133 -1.48 13.11 -1.60
C ILE A 133 -0.91 12.01 -2.49
N ASP A 134 0.34 12.20 -2.95
CA ASP A 134 1.10 11.20 -3.73
C ASP A 134 1.12 9.81 -3.09
N ARG A 135 1.26 9.76 -1.76
CA ARG A 135 1.25 8.50 -1.00
C ARG A 135 -0.09 7.78 -1.11
N ALA A 136 -1.22 8.49 -1.07
CA ALA A 136 -2.54 7.91 -1.24
C ALA A 136 -2.73 7.38 -2.67
N ARG A 137 -2.31 8.16 -3.68
CA ARG A 137 -2.31 7.74 -5.10
C ARG A 137 -1.45 6.49 -5.33
N ALA A 138 -0.28 6.40 -4.71
CA ALA A 138 0.59 5.22 -4.78
C ALA A 138 -0.06 3.97 -4.14
N MET A 139 -0.74 4.13 -2.99
CA MET A 139 -1.48 3.03 -2.37
C MET A 139 -2.63 2.54 -3.26
N LEU A 140 -3.37 3.44 -3.91
CA LEU A 140 -4.43 3.06 -4.83
C LEU A 140 -3.89 2.31 -6.06
N ARG A 141 -2.79 2.76 -6.67
CA ARG A 141 -2.14 2.03 -7.78
C ARG A 141 -1.77 0.60 -7.38
N ALA A 142 -1.12 0.44 -6.22
CA ALA A 142 -0.76 -0.87 -5.71
C ALA A 142 -1.99 -1.75 -5.38
N ALA A 143 -3.10 -1.15 -4.97
CA ALA A 143 -4.36 -1.85 -4.75
C ALA A 143 -4.99 -2.35 -6.07
N LEU A 144 -4.97 -1.51 -7.11
CA LEU A 144 -5.44 -1.88 -8.46
C LEU A 144 -4.63 -3.06 -9.04
N GLU A 145 -3.30 -3.01 -8.93
CA GLU A 145 -2.43 -4.12 -9.36
C GLU A 145 -2.68 -5.42 -8.58
N MET A 146 -2.99 -5.32 -7.29
CA MET A 146 -3.38 -6.49 -6.48
C MET A 146 -4.71 -7.07 -6.94
N GLN A 147 -5.70 -6.23 -7.25
CA GLN A 147 -7.00 -6.67 -7.73
C GLN A 147 -6.88 -7.37 -9.10
N VAL A 148 -6.09 -6.83 -10.04
CA VAL A 148 -5.83 -7.50 -11.34
C VAL A 148 -5.23 -8.89 -11.13
N ARG A 149 -4.26 -9.02 -10.22
CA ARG A 149 -3.69 -10.33 -9.86
C ARG A 149 -4.69 -11.25 -9.17
N ALA A 150 -5.59 -10.70 -8.35
CA ALA A 150 -6.65 -11.48 -7.70
C ALA A 150 -7.61 -12.08 -8.73
N GLU A 151 -7.99 -11.29 -9.74
CA GLU A 151 -8.85 -11.72 -10.84
C GLU A 151 -8.18 -12.81 -11.68
N GLY A 152 -6.90 -12.64 -12.03
CA GLY A 152 -6.12 -13.69 -12.71
C GLY A 152 -6.03 -14.99 -11.90
N ALA A 153 -5.75 -14.89 -10.59
CA ALA A 153 -5.74 -16.07 -9.72
C ALA A 153 -7.11 -16.78 -9.65
N SER A 154 -8.21 -16.02 -9.69
CA SER A 154 -9.56 -16.60 -9.71
C SER A 154 -9.85 -17.33 -11.03
N GLN A 155 -9.43 -16.76 -12.16
CA GLN A 155 -9.59 -17.38 -13.48
C GLN A 155 -8.81 -18.70 -13.59
N GLU A 156 -7.70 -18.81 -12.88
CA GLU A 156 -6.90 -20.03 -12.77
C GLU A 156 -7.42 -21.01 -11.70
N GLY A 157 -8.58 -20.73 -11.08
CA GLY A 157 -9.16 -21.58 -10.02
C GLY A 157 -8.47 -21.49 -8.65
N ARG A 158 -7.51 -20.58 -8.48
CA ARG A 158 -6.77 -20.36 -7.22
C ARG A 158 -7.53 -19.43 -6.27
N TYR A 159 -8.75 -19.82 -5.90
CA TYR A 159 -9.71 -18.97 -5.18
C TYR A 159 -9.21 -18.45 -3.82
N LEU A 160 -8.45 -19.24 -3.05
CA LEU A 160 -7.87 -18.77 -1.78
C LEU A 160 -6.86 -17.63 -2.01
N ALA A 161 -6.01 -17.76 -3.04
CA ALA A 161 -5.05 -16.72 -3.40
C ALA A 161 -5.77 -15.45 -3.89
N ALA A 162 -6.79 -15.62 -4.74
CA ALA A 162 -7.65 -14.54 -5.20
C ALA A 162 -8.30 -13.79 -4.02
N LEU A 163 -8.87 -14.52 -3.06
CA LEU A 163 -9.48 -13.93 -1.87
C LEU A 163 -8.47 -13.12 -1.04
N ARG A 164 -7.27 -13.65 -0.80
CA ARG A 164 -6.23 -12.93 -0.04
C ARG A 164 -5.78 -11.64 -0.75
N LEU A 165 -5.59 -11.71 -2.07
CA LEU A 165 -5.19 -10.56 -2.88
C LEU A 165 -6.27 -9.47 -2.90
N THR A 166 -7.54 -9.83 -3.13
CA THR A 166 -8.63 -8.85 -3.15
C THR A 166 -8.87 -8.20 -1.78
N MET A 167 -8.72 -8.95 -0.68
CA MET A 167 -8.81 -8.38 0.67
C MET A 167 -7.66 -7.39 0.95
N SER A 168 -6.44 -7.70 0.49
CA SER A 168 -5.29 -6.80 0.59
C SER A 168 -5.45 -5.54 -0.28
N ALA A 169 -6.01 -5.69 -1.48
CA ALA A 169 -6.37 -4.56 -2.35
C ALA A 169 -7.37 -3.63 -1.66
N ARG A 170 -8.46 -4.20 -1.13
CA ARG A 170 -9.48 -3.47 -0.37
C ARG A 170 -8.88 -2.70 0.81
N GLU A 171 -8.03 -3.35 1.60
CA GLU A 171 -7.39 -2.70 2.75
C GLU A 171 -6.55 -1.49 2.33
N ARG A 172 -5.73 -1.64 1.28
CA ARG A 172 -4.91 -0.55 0.75
C ARG A 172 -5.75 0.61 0.21
N ALA A 173 -6.83 0.32 -0.50
CA ALA A 173 -7.77 1.34 -0.97
C ALA A 173 -8.40 2.13 0.20
N LEU A 174 -8.84 1.43 1.25
CA LEU A 174 -9.39 2.07 2.45
C LEU A 174 -8.34 2.89 3.23
N ARG A 175 -7.07 2.46 3.24
CA ARG A 175 -5.97 3.27 3.79
C ARG A 175 -5.72 4.52 2.95
N ALA A 176 -5.76 4.42 1.63
CA ALA A 176 -5.62 5.55 0.72
C ALA A 176 -6.73 6.61 0.94
N LEU A 177 -8.00 6.16 1.05
CA LEU A 177 -9.12 7.05 1.39
C LEU A 177 -8.94 7.75 2.73
N ARG A 178 -8.47 7.03 3.76
CA ARG A 178 -8.23 7.64 5.08
C ARG A 178 -7.15 8.70 5.06
N LEU A 179 -6.09 8.50 4.27
CA LEU A 179 -5.04 9.51 4.11
C LEU A 179 -5.62 10.76 3.44
N CYS A 180 -6.38 10.57 2.37
CA CYS A 180 -7.01 11.68 1.65
C CYS A 180 -7.97 12.48 2.54
N ASN A 181 -8.89 11.80 3.20
CA ASN A 181 -9.85 12.44 4.10
C ASN A 181 -9.17 13.13 5.30
N LEU A 182 -7.97 12.70 5.71
CA LEU A 182 -7.26 13.35 6.81
C LEU A 182 -6.86 14.78 6.43
N GLU A 183 -6.46 15.01 5.18
CA GLU A 183 -6.07 16.32 4.67
C GLU A 183 -7.27 17.25 4.53
N ASP A 184 -8.38 16.78 3.94
CA ASP A 184 -9.64 17.54 3.90
C ASP A 184 -10.09 17.95 5.31
N ASN A 185 -10.02 17.01 6.26
CA ASN A 185 -10.36 17.29 7.66
C ASN A 185 -9.38 18.26 8.32
N LEU A 186 -8.11 18.25 7.95
CA LEU A 186 -7.11 19.19 8.46
C LEU A 186 -7.38 20.60 7.94
N HIS A 187 -7.77 20.74 6.67
CA HIS A 187 -8.13 22.03 6.08
C HIS A 187 -9.34 22.62 6.78
N ASP A 188 -10.44 21.87 6.87
CA ASP A 188 -11.66 22.27 7.59
C ASP A 188 -11.39 22.53 9.09
N ALA A 189 -10.49 21.76 9.71
CA ALA A 189 -10.12 21.96 11.11
C ALA A 189 -9.32 23.26 11.28
N ALA A 190 -8.39 23.56 10.38
CA ALA A 190 -7.59 24.78 10.38
C ALA A 190 -8.47 26.01 10.15
N GLU A 191 -9.32 25.99 9.12
CA GLU A 191 -10.25 27.10 8.82
C GLU A 191 -11.16 27.41 10.01
N ARG A 192 -11.82 26.39 10.58
CA ARG A 192 -12.68 26.57 11.76
C ARG A 192 -11.89 27.00 13.00
N ALA A 193 -10.63 26.59 13.13
CA ALA A 193 -9.79 27.00 14.25
C ALA A 193 -9.38 28.48 14.14
N LEU A 194 -9.05 28.96 12.94
CA LEU A 194 -8.74 30.36 12.66
C LEU A 194 -9.96 31.24 12.96
N ALA A 195 -11.11 30.93 12.36
CA ALA A 195 -12.34 31.71 12.55
C ALA A 195 -12.71 31.91 14.03
N ARG A 196 -12.67 30.83 14.83
CA ARG A 196 -12.94 30.92 16.28
C ARG A 196 -11.89 31.73 17.05
N THR A 197 -10.63 31.69 16.62
CA THR A 197 -9.57 32.45 17.29
C THR A 197 -9.64 33.93 16.92
N ASP A 198 -10.00 34.27 15.68
CA ASP A 198 -10.32 35.63 15.26
C ASP A 198 -11.46 36.25 16.08
N GLU A 199 -12.56 35.50 16.28
CA GLU A 199 -13.67 35.91 17.15
C GLU A 199 -13.20 36.16 18.59
N LEU A 200 -12.38 35.28 19.15
CA LEU A 200 -11.81 35.43 20.49
C LEU A 200 -10.88 36.65 20.58
N ILE A 201 -10.06 36.90 19.56
CA ILE A 201 -9.16 38.05 19.51
C ILE A 201 -9.96 39.35 19.40
N ALA A 202 -11.05 39.37 18.61
CA ALA A 202 -11.95 40.52 18.54
C ALA A 202 -12.55 40.81 19.92
N HIS A 203 -13.08 39.80 20.61
CA HIS A 203 -13.60 39.96 21.96
C HIS A 203 -12.52 40.42 22.96
N ALA A 204 -11.30 39.87 22.87
CA ALA A 204 -10.18 40.30 23.70
C ALA A 204 -9.78 41.76 23.45
N ARG A 205 -9.87 42.26 22.21
CA ARG A 205 -9.63 43.68 21.88
C ARG A 205 -10.61 44.59 22.60
N ASP A 206 -11.90 44.26 22.59
CA ASP A 206 -12.92 45.09 23.23
C ASP A 206 -12.65 45.21 24.75
N LEU A 207 -12.39 44.09 25.42
CA LEU A 207 -12.08 44.09 26.87
C LEU A 207 -10.77 44.80 27.21
N VAL A 208 -9.72 44.63 26.39
CA VAL A 208 -8.43 45.29 26.61
C VAL A 208 -8.51 46.78 26.29
N ALA A 209 -9.38 47.22 25.38
CA ALA A 209 -9.61 48.64 25.12
C ALA A 209 -10.26 49.33 26.33
N GLU A 210 -11.20 48.66 26.99
CA GLU A 210 -11.94 49.23 28.12
C GLU A 210 -11.14 49.19 29.44
N HIS A 211 -10.42 48.09 29.69
CA HIS A 211 -9.82 47.80 31.00
C HIS A 211 -8.36 47.30 30.93
N GLY A 212 -7.71 47.43 29.77
CA GLY A 212 -6.41 46.82 29.54
C GLY A 212 -5.24 47.50 30.25
N SER A 213 -4.48 46.69 30.99
CA SER A 213 -3.13 47.00 31.43
C SER A 213 -2.11 46.80 30.29
N ASP A 214 -0.90 47.37 30.40
CA ASP A 214 0.15 47.18 29.39
C ASP A 214 0.52 45.69 29.17
N PRO A 215 0.59 44.83 30.21
CA PRO A 215 0.76 43.39 30.01
C PRO A 215 -0.39 42.74 29.22
N ALA A 216 -1.63 43.20 29.40
CA ALA A 216 -2.78 42.70 28.64
C ALA A 216 -2.66 43.09 27.15
N ARG A 217 -2.27 44.34 26.87
CA ARG A 217 -2.00 44.83 25.51
C ARG A 217 -0.86 44.07 24.83
N ALA A 218 0.23 43.82 25.54
CA ALA A 218 1.36 43.03 25.01
C ALA A 218 0.95 41.59 24.67
N ALA A 219 0.18 40.94 25.54
CA ALA A 219 -0.34 39.59 25.27
C ALA A 219 -1.29 39.57 24.06
N LEU A 220 -2.18 40.56 23.94
CA LEU A 220 -3.08 40.68 22.81
C LEU A 220 -2.34 40.93 21.49
N ASN A 221 -1.34 41.83 21.48
CA ASN A 221 -0.51 42.07 20.30
C ASN A 221 0.17 40.77 19.84
N ARG A 222 0.71 40.00 20.79
CA ARG A 222 1.32 38.71 20.45
C ARG A 222 0.32 37.71 19.88
N ALA A 223 -0.92 37.68 20.37
CA ALA A 223 -1.97 36.86 19.79
C ALA A 223 -2.26 37.25 18.33
N VAL A 224 -2.37 38.56 18.04
CA VAL A 224 -2.61 39.08 16.69
C VAL A 224 -1.47 38.74 15.73
N GLU A 225 -0.22 38.89 16.15
CA GLU A 225 0.95 38.50 15.35
C GLU A 225 0.92 37.01 14.99
N LEU A 226 0.66 36.15 15.99
CA LEU A 226 0.59 34.70 15.79
C LEU A 226 -0.56 34.28 14.87
N GLU A 227 -1.73 34.91 14.99
CA GLU A 227 -2.89 34.61 14.14
C GLU A 227 -2.67 35.10 12.69
N THR A 228 -2.00 36.23 12.53
CA THR A 228 -1.60 36.74 11.20
C THR A 228 -0.65 35.76 10.52
N GLU A 229 0.35 35.26 11.24
CA GLU A 229 1.25 34.22 10.74
C GLU A 229 0.51 32.90 10.50
N ALA A 230 -0.41 32.50 11.38
CA ALA A 230 -1.22 31.30 11.21
C ALA A 230 -2.05 31.35 9.92
N THR A 231 -2.62 32.52 9.60
CA THR A 231 -3.36 32.79 8.37
C THR A 231 -2.45 32.74 7.14
N ALA A 232 -1.23 33.28 7.25
CA ALA A 232 -0.24 33.19 6.17
C ALA A 232 0.16 31.73 5.88
N GLN A 233 0.40 30.94 6.93
CA GLN A 233 0.69 29.50 6.80
C GLN A 233 -0.48 28.72 6.20
N PHE A 234 -1.72 29.04 6.58
CA PHE A 234 -2.92 28.44 5.99
C PHE A 234 -3.02 28.71 4.49
N ARG A 235 -2.80 29.97 4.06
CA ARG A 235 -2.79 30.35 2.64
C ARG A 235 -1.65 29.71 1.84
N ALA A 236 -0.57 29.33 2.51
CA ALA A 236 0.54 28.58 1.93
C ALA A 236 0.34 27.05 2.01
N ASP A 237 -0.85 26.59 2.40
CA ASP A 237 -1.23 25.18 2.58
C ASP A 237 -0.39 24.41 3.63
N HIS A 238 0.23 25.14 4.56
CA HIS A 238 0.95 24.58 5.70
C HIS A 238 0.00 24.39 6.89
N LEU A 239 -1.02 23.53 6.72
CA LEU A 239 -2.16 23.39 7.65
C LEU A 239 -1.75 23.04 9.09
N GLU A 240 -0.77 22.15 9.29
CA GLU A 240 -0.29 21.80 10.63
C GLU A 240 0.40 22.97 11.35
N ALA A 241 1.18 23.76 10.60
CA ALA A 241 1.84 24.94 11.16
C ALA A 241 0.80 26.00 11.54
N SER A 242 -0.18 26.24 10.66
CA SER A 242 -1.31 27.12 10.93
C SER A 242 -2.05 26.72 12.21
N LEU A 243 -2.40 25.44 12.38
CA LEU A 243 -3.08 24.95 13.58
C LEU A 243 -2.28 25.18 14.87
N LYS A 244 -0.95 24.93 14.86
CA LYS A 244 -0.08 25.16 16.01
C LYS A 244 0.03 26.64 16.39
N LEU A 245 0.13 27.52 15.38
CA LEU A 245 0.17 28.96 15.59
C LEU A 245 -1.16 29.49 16.13
N THR A 246 -2.28 29.05 15.55
CA THR A 246 -3.64 29.40 16.00
C THR A 246 -3.90 29.00 17.45
N GLN A 247 -3.45 27.81 17.87
CA GLN A 247 -3.54 27.37 19.28
C GLN A 247 -2.72 28.27 20.21
N SER A 248 -1.54 28.70 19.75
CA SER A 248 -0.69 29.62 20.50
C SER A 248 -1.34 31.01 20.62
N ALA A 249 -1.87 31.54 19.51
CA ALA A 249 -2.61 32.81 19.48
C ALA A 249 -3.78 32.80 20.46
N ARG A 250 -4.60 31.73 20.45
CA ARG A 250 -5.70 31.53 21.39
C ARG A 250 -5.26 31.57 22.86
N THR A 251 -4.13 30.94 23.17
CA THR A 251 -3.56 30.95 24.53
C THR A 251 -3.20 32.36 24.98
N PHE A 252 -2.61 33.18 24.10
CA PHE A 252 -2.28 34.58 24.37
C PHE A 252 -3.53 35.46 24.47
N ALA A 253 -4.55 35.24 23.64
CA ALA A 253 -5.83 35.96 23.71
C ALA A 253 -6.54 35.73 25.06
N HIS A 254 -6.66 34.47 25.51
CA HIS A 254 -7.20 34.17 26.84
C HIS A 254 -6.35 34.78 27.97
N ARG A 255 -5.03 34.82 27.83
CA ARG A 255 -4.16 35.49 28.80
C ARG A 255 -4.43 37.00 28.85
N ALA A 256 -4.60 37.66 27.70
CA ALA A 256 -4.94 39.07 27.62
C ALA A 256 -6.25 39.37 28.36
N ILE A 257 -7.30 38.57 28.10
CA ILE A 257 -8.60 38.66 28.79
C ILE A 257 -8.44 38.55 30.31
N ARG A 258 -7.72 37.54 30.82
CA ARG A 258 -7.53 37.39 32.27
C ARG A 258 -6.80 38.58 32.92
N LEU A 259 -5.93 39.25 32.18
CA LEU A 259 -5.14 40.39 32.67
C LEU A 259 -5.94 41.71 32.71
N THR A 260 -7.16 41.75 32.15
CA THR A 260 -8.06 42.92 32.30
C THR A 260 -8.77 42.95 33.65
N GLY A 261 -8.80 41.81 34.37
CA GLY A 261 -9.49 41.70 35.66
C GLY A 261 -11.02 41.66 35.57
N ALA A 262 -11.59 41.70 34.36
CA ALA A 262 -13.01 41.49 34.14
C ALA A 262 -13.36 40.02 34.45
N ARG A 263 -14.16 39.81 35.51
CA ARG A 263 -14.75 38.52 35.87
C ARG A 263 -16.24 38.53 35.56
#